data_AF-A0A7J6SXH5-F1
#
_entry.id   AF-A0A7J6SXH5-F1
#
_cell.length_a   1.000
_cell.length_b   1.000
_cell.length_c   1.000
_cell.angle_alpha   90.00
_cell.angle_beta   90.00
_cell.angle_gamma   90.00
#
_symmetry.space_group_name_H-M   'P 1'
#
loop_
_entity.id
_entity.type
_entity.pdbx_description
1 polymer ?
#
loop_
_entity_poly.entity_id
_entity_poly.type
_entity_poly.pdbx_seq_one_letter_code
_entity_poly.pdbx_strand_id
1 'polypeptide(L)'
;MSYSTCSVNPLENEAVVQAILKAVSPHGRLVHVKLPGFRTYPGLNHWEVVEEREDSPEIFHCEAISQRDSKKEWYRPSMWPSGSFDLSPCLRVYPHLNNTGGFFTA
;
A
#
# COMPACT_ATOMS: atom_id res chain seq x y z
N MET A 1 -9.89 -2.61 14.89
CA MET A 1 -10.08 -3.03 13.49
C MET A 1 -8.76 -3.60 13.01
N SER A 2 -8.77 -4.61 12.14
CA SER A 2 -7.57 -5.06 11.43
C SER A 2 -7.88 -5.12 9.95
N TYR A 3 -6.89 -4.80 9.13
CA TYR A 3 -6.92 -4.89 7.68
C TYR A 3 -5.84 -5.88 7.24
N SER A 4 -6.18 -6.78 6.32
CA SER A 4 -5.21 -7.78 5.82
C SER A 4 -5.51 -8.21 4.39
N THR A 5 -4.46 -8.54 3.64
CA THR A 5 -4.56 -9.06 2.26
C THR A 5 -3.52 -10.15 2.02
N CYS A 6 -3.74 -10.98 0.99
CA CYS A 6 -2.74 -11.91 0.47
C CYS A 6 -1.96 -11.32 -0.72
N SER A 7 -1.86 -9.99 -0.79
CA SER A 7 -1.12 -9.25 -1.82
C SER A 7 0.14 -8.60 -1.24
N VAL A 8 1.14 -8.40 -2.10
CA VAL A 8 2.35 -7.62 -1.78
C VAL A 8 2.35 -6.25 -2.48
N ASN A 9 1.27 -5.91 -3.20
CA ASN A 9 1.14 -4.65 -3.93
C ASN A 9 0.81 -3.50 -2.96
N PRO A 10 1.62 -2.42 -2.90
CA PRO A 10 1.32 -1.27 -2.04
C PRO A 10 -0.01 -0.58 -2.33
N LEU A 11 -0.54 -0.68 -3.56
CA LEU A 11 -1.86 -0.14 -3.91
C LEU A 11 -3.01 -0.86 -3.21
N GLU A 12 -2.84 -2.14 -2.91
CA GLU A 12 -3.79 -2.96 -2.16
C GLU A 12 -3.48 -2.96 -0.67
N ASN A 13 -2.42 -2.28 -0.23
CA ASN A 13 -1.91 -2.38 1.14
C ASN A 13 -1.76 -0.98 1.76
N GLU A 14 -0.57 -0.39 1.69
CA GLU A 14 -0.25 0.89 2.31
C GLU A 14 -1.13 2.05 1.82
N ALA A 15 -1.52 2.05 0.54
CA ALA A 15 -2.46 3.04 0.00
C ALA A 15 -3.85 2.95 0.65
N VAL A 16 -4.34 1.73 0.91
CA VAL A 16 -5.63 1.49 1.56
C VAL A 16 -5.56 1.90 3.03
N VAL A 17 -4.51 1.50 3.74
CA VAL A 17 -4.31 1.88 5.16
C VAL A 17 -4.20 3.39 5.31
N GLN A 18 -3.45 4.06 4.43
CA GLN A 18 -3.37 5.52 4.40
C GLN A 18 -4.76 6.16 4.19
N ALA A 19 -5.57 5.63 3.28
CA ALA A 19 -6.92 6.13 3.04
C ALA A 19 -7.82 5.97 4.28
N ILE A 20 -7.74 4.83 4.97
CA ILE A 20 -8.45 4.59 6.23
C ILE A 20 -8.01 5.61 7.27
N LEU A 21 -6.70 5.80 7.48
CA LEU A 21 -6.16 6.76 8.45
C LEU A 21 -6.63 8.19 8.16
N LYS A 22 -6.66 8.61 6.89
CA LYS A 22 -7.22 9.91 6.49
C LYS A 22 -8.70 10.04 6.87
N ALA A 23 -9.49 9.00 6.64
CA ALA A 23 -10.93 9.01 6.91
C ALA A 23 -11.26 9.04 8.41
N VAL A 24 -10.42 8.43 9.26
CA VAL A 24 -10.66 8.34 10.69
C VAL A 24 -9.86 9.36 11.51
N SER A 25 -8.94 10.10 10.89
CA SER A 25 -8.12 11.11 11.58
C SER A 25 -9.00 12.22 12.18
N PRO A 26 -8.73 12.67 13.43
CA PRO A 26 -7.60 12.30 14.30
C PRO A 26 -7.91 11.14 15.27
N HIS A 27 -9.01 10.43 15.10
CA HIS A 27 -9.53 9.45 16.07
C HIS A 27 -8.98 8.03 15.92
N GLY A 28 -8.25 7.75 14.84
CA GLY A 28 -7.57 6.47 14.62
C GLY A 28 -6.06 6.62 14.49
N ARG A 29 -5.33 5.58 14.92
CA ARG A 29 -3.88 5.47 14.78
C ARG A 29 -3.49 4.04 14.47
N LEU A 30 -2.37 3.86 13.76
CA LEU A 30 -1.75 2.56 13.63
C LEU A 30 -1.13 2.11 14.94
N VAL A 31 -1.23 0.81 15.19
CA VAL A 31 -0.62 0.15 16.35
C VAL A 31 0.24 -0.98 15.81
N HIS A 32 1.54 -0.94 16.09
CA HIS A 32 2.42 -2.03 15.72
C HIS A 32 2.08 -3.29 16.54
N VAL A 33 1.95 -4.41 15.84
CA VAL A 33 1.76 -5.73 16.44
C VAL A 33 2.93 -6.64 16.05
N LYS A 34 3.16 -7.70 16.82
CA LYS A 34 4.15 -8.73 16.49
C LYS A 34 3.43 -9.94 15.91
N LEU A 35 4.07 -10.59 14.95
CA LEU A 35 3.58 -11.82 14.32
C LEU A 35 4.61 -12.94 14.58
N PRO A 36 4.55 -13.61 15.76
CA PRO A 36 5.53 -14.62 16.14
C PRO A 36 5.61 -15.75 15.10
N GLY A 37 6.82 -16.20 14.81
CA GLY A 37 7.06 -17.24 13.81
C GLY A 37 7.20 -16.74 12.37
N PHE A 38 6.94 -15.45 12.10
CA PHE A 38 7.12 -14.85 10.78
C PHE A 38 8.26 -13.84 10.76
N ARG A 39 9.00 -13.82 9.64
CA ARG A 39 9.91 -12.73 9.28
C ARG A 39 9.09 -11.63 8.61
N THR A 40 8.89 -10.54 9.33
CA THR A 40 8.10 -9.38 8.89
C THR A 40 8.99 -8.21 8.52
N TYR A 41 8.54 -7.41 7.54
CA TYR A 41 9.12 -6.12 7.18
C TYR A 41 8.13 -5.00 7.50
N PRO A 42 8.60 -3.78 7.81
CA PRO A 42 7.72 -2.64 8.02
C PRO A 42 6.94 -2.29 6.75
N GLY A 43 5.79 -1.63 6.92
CA GLY A 43 5.05 -1.03 5.82
C GLY A 43 5.87 0.03 5.08
N LEU A 44 5.54 0.23 3.81
CA LEU A 44 6.18 1.22 2.96
C LEU A 44 5.60 2.63 3.20
N ASN A 45 6.48 3.62 3.37
CA ASN A 45 6.10 5.04 3.41
C ASN A 45 6.18 5.73 2.03
N HIS A 46 6.80 5.06 1.07
CA HIS A 46 6.95 5.53 -0.30
C HIS A 46 6.84 4.34 -1.26
N TRP A 47 6.14 4.54 -2.36
CA TRP A 47 5.99 3.57 -3.44
C TRP A 47 5.65 4.30 -4.75
N GLU A 48 5.86 3.59 -5.85
CA GLU A 48 5.54 4.06 -7.19
C GLU A 48 4.23 3.43 -7.65
N VAL A 49 3.45 4.20 -8.41
CA VAL A 49 2.24 3.71 -9.06
C VAL A 49 2.62 3.42 -10.51
N VAL A 50 2.45 2.17 -10.93
CA VAL A 50 2.82 1.75 -12.29
C VAL A 50 1.60 1.27 -13.05
N GLU A 51 1.58 1.54 -14.36
CA GLU A 51 0.60 1.04 -15.30
C GLU A 51 1.27 0.00 -16.19
N GLU A 52 0.86 -1.25 -16.05
CA GLU A 52 1.18 -2.30 -17.01
C GLU A 52 0.13 -2.26 -18.12
N ARG A 53 0.59 -2.29 -19.37
CA ARG A 53 -0.31 -2.35 -20.53
C ARG A 53 -0.09 -3.64 -21.28
N GLU A 54 -1.17 -4.25 -21.76
CA GLU A 54 -1.07 -5.49 -22.53
C GLU A 54 -0.37 -5.30 -23.89
N ASP A 55 -0.37 -4.07 -24.42
CA ASP A 55 0.20 -3.72 -25.72
C ASP A 55 1.69 -3.37 -25.69
N SER A 56 2.31 -3.28 -24.50
CA SER A 56 3.72 -2.94 -24.35
C SER A 56 4.33 -3.59 -23.11
N PRO A 57 5.55 -4.16 -23.21
CA PRO A 57 6.28 -4.65 -22.04
C PRO A 57 6.88 -3.52 -21.18
N GLU A 58 6.71 -2.25 -21.58
CA GLU A 58 7.21 -1.10 -20.83
C GLU A 58 6.37 -0.82 -19.57
N ILE A 59 7.05 -0.54 -18.47
CA ILE A 59 6.42 -0.14 -17.20
C ILE A 59 6.25 1.38 -17.22
N PHE A 60 5.00 1.85 -17.18
CA PHE A 60 4.72 3.28 -17.17
C PHE A 60 4.54 3.77 -15.73
N HIS A 61 5.49 4.59 -15.26
CA HIS A 61 5.36 5.25 -13.97
C HIS A 61 4.28 6.34 -14.05
N CYS A 62 3.26 6.21 -13.21
CA CYS A 62 2.18 7.17 -13.14
C CYS A 62 2.54 8.28 -12.16
N GLU A 63 2.69 9.48 -12.70
CA GLU A 63 2.76 10.69 -11.89
C GLU A 63 1.46 10.88 -11.10
N ALA A 64 1.55 11.53 -9.95
CA ALA A 64 0.38 11.83 -9.12
C ALA A 64 -0.65 12.62 -9.93
N ILE A 65 -1.90 12.14 -9.95
CA ILE A 65 -2.98 12.72 -10.75
C ILE A 65 -3.09 14.22 -10.47
N SER A 66 -2.88 15.05 -11.48
CA SER A 66 -3.28 16.45 -11.44
C SER A 66 -4.81 16.53 -11.49
N GLN A 67 -5.44 17.49 -10.80
CA GLN A 67 -6.91 17.62 -10.75
C GLN A 67 -7.61 17.75 -12.13
N ARG A 68 -6.87 17.80 -13.24
CA ARG A 68 -7.35 17.96 -14.62
C ARG A 68 -7.21 16.71 -15.50
N ASP A 69 -6.64 15.61 -15.00
CA ASP A 69 -6.47 14.39 -15.80
C ASP A 69 -7.73 13.51 -15.78
N SER A 70 -8.67 13.84 -16.66
CA SER A 70 -9.91 13.09 -16.90
C SER A 70 -9.73 11.76 -17.64
N LYS A 71 -8.50 11.42 -18.06
CA LYS A 71 -8.21 10.21 -18.87
C LYS A 71 -7.94 8.94 -18.05
N LYS A 72 -7.99 9.02 -16.71
CA LYS A 72 -7.58 7.95 -15.80
C LYS A 72 -8.64 7.73 -14.70
N GLU A 73 -9.87 7.42 -15.10
CA GLU A 73 -11.05 7.30 -14.22
C GLU A 73 -10.88 6.33 -13.03
N TRP A 74 -10.06 5.31 -13.21
CA TRP A 74 -9.86 4.26 -12.20
C TRP A 74 -8.87 4.65 -11.10
N TYR A 75 -7.96 5.57 -11.37
CA TYR A 75 -6.99 5.99 -10.35
C TYR A 75 -7.64 6.91 -9.32
N ARG A 76 -7.24 6.74 -8.07
CA ARG A 76 -7.67 7.59 -6.94
C ARG A 76 -6.47 8.32 -6.36
N PRO A 77 -6.59 9.58 -5.93
CA PRO A 77 -5.48 10.30 -5.29
C PRO A 77 -4.90 9.57 -4.07
N SER A 78 -5.69 8.71 -3.42
CA SER A 78 -5.25 7.87 -2.30
C SER A 78 -4.25 6.76 -2.69
N MET A 79 -4.12 6.44 -3.99
CA MET A 79 -3.17 5.44 -4.49
C MET A 79 -1.72 5.88 -4.37
N TRP A 80 -1.45 7.19 -4.30
CA TRP A 80 -0.10 7.72 -4.11
C TRP A 80 0.23 7.92 -2.62
N PRO A 81 1.50 7.77 -2.24
CA PRO A 81 1.94 8.09 -0.88
C PRO A 81 1.79 9.60 -0.66
N SER A 82 1.13 10.00 0.43
CA SER A 82 0.97 11.41 0.78
C SER A 82 1.94 11.90 1.84
N GLY A 83 2.75 11.00 2.42
CA GLY A 83 3.71 11.33 3.48
C GLY A 83 3.07 11.85 4.77
N SER A 84 1.75 11.75 4.90
CA SER A 84 1.00 12.34 6.03
C SER A 84 0.95 11.44 7.26
N PHE A 85 1.28 10.16 7.11
CA PHE A 85 1.22 9.14 8.16
C PHE A 85 2.47 8.27 8.08
N ASP A 86 2.94 7.81 9.23
CA ASP A 86 3.93 6.74 9.29
C ASP A 86 3.23 5.38 9.21
N LEU A 87 3.51 4.64 8.14
CA LEU A 87 2.97 3.33 7.82
C LEU A 87 3.91 2.19 8.22
N SER A 88 5.08 2.50 8.79
CA SER A 88 6.03 1.51 9.33
C SER A 88 5.43 0.50 10.32
N PRO A 89 4.38 0.83 11.11
CA PRO A 89 3.72 -0.14 11.98
C PRO A 89 3.03 -1.30 11.26
N CYS A 90 2.66 -1.15 9.97
CA CYS A 90 2.11 -2.23 9.16
C CYS A 90 3.14 -3.33 8.97
N LEU A 91 2.68 -4.55 8.70
CA LEU A 91 3.54 -5.72 8.53
C LEU A 91 3.42 -6.32 7.14
N ARG A 92 4.56 -6.46 6.48
CA ARG A 92 4.73 -7.20 5.22
C ARG A 92 5.36 -8.55 5.50
N VAL A 93 4.76 -9.62 4.99
CA VAL A 93 5.29 -10.98 5.00
C VAL A 93 5.62 -11.37 3.57
N TYR A 94 6.92 -11.46 3.27
CA TYR A 94 7.38 -11.81 1.94
C TYR A 94 7.48 -13.33 1.74
N PRO A 95 7.05 -13.84 0.56
CA PRO A 95 7.11 -15.27 0.25
C PRO A 95 8.50 -15.88 0.43
N HIS A 96 9.53 -15.22 -0.13
CA HIS A 96 10.90 -15.73 -0.16
C HIS A 96 11.59 -15.80 1.21
N LEU A 97 11.06 -15.12 2.23
CA LEU A 97 11.61 -15.13 3.59
C LEU A 97 10.91 -16.11 4.54
N ASN A 98 9.68 -16.48 4.21
CA ASN A 98 8.82 -17.27 5.08
C ASN A 98 8.49 -18.64 4.51
N ASN A 99 8.80 -18.89 3.22
CA ASN A 99 8.39 -20.10 2.50
C ASN A 99 6.85 -20.27 2.53
N THR A 100 6.14 -19.16 2.40
CA THR A 100 4.66 -19.05 2.38
C THR A 100 4.21 -18.20 1.20
N GLY A 101 2.89 -17.98 1.06
CA GLY A 101 2.36 -16.90 0.22
C GLY A 101 2.75 -15.51 0.76
N GLY A 102 2.47 -14.48 -0.05
CA GLY A 102 2.62 -13.08 0.35
C GLY A 102 1.45 -12.65 1.22
N PHE A 103 1.72 -11.88 2.27
CA PHE A 103 0.68 -11.43 3.19
C PHE A 103 0.99 -10.04 3.74
N PHE A 104 -0.06 -9.27 4.00
CA PHE A 104 0.00 -7.95 4.59
C PHE A 104 -1.02 -7.83 5.71
N THR A 105 -0.67 -7.13 6.80
CA THR A 105 -1.62 -6.80 7.88
C THR A 105 -1.31 -5.46 8.53
N ALA A 106 -2.38 -4.78 8.97
CA ALA A 106 -2.38 -3.53 9.72
C ALA A 106 -3.52 -3.49 10.77
#